data_AF-A0A1A6FKQ6-F1
#
_entry.id   AF-A0A1A6FKQ6-F1
#
_cell.length_a   1.000
_cell.length_b   1.000
_cell.length_c   1.000
_cell.angle_alpha   90.00
_cell.angle_beta   90.00
_cell.angle_gamma   90.00
#
_symmetry.space_group_name_H-M   'P 1'
#
loop_
_entity.id
_entity.type
_entity.pdbx_description
1 polymer ?
#
loop_
_entity_poly.entity_id
_entity_poly.type
_entity_poly.pdbx_seq_one_letter_code
_entity_poly.pdbx_strand_id
1 'polypeptide(L)'
;MARPTSRSDAFVDKPRLLEELRRCREALIREQARMRVGGPLYYSAQTVTAAIDALALMLTGTHNYFSTPLASSWPAKAPEDDRP
;
A
#
# COMPACT_ATOMS: atom_id res chain seq x y z
N MET A 1 -21.28 -17.20 31.10
CA MET A 1 -20.23 -18.10 30.57
C MET A 1 -19.68 -17.46 29.29
N ALA A 2 -18.60 -16.68 29.38
CA ALA A 2 -18.00 -16.03 28.21
C ALA A 2 -17.14 -17.05 27.47
N ARG A 3 -17.44 -17.30 26.19
CA ARG A 3 -16.55 -18.11 25.33
C ARG A 3 -15.19 -17.42 25.28
N PRO A 4 -14.06 -18.14 25.41
CA PRO A 4 -12.77 -17.56 25.08
C PRO A 4 -12.78 -17.26 23.58
N THR A 5 -12.97 -15.99 23.21
CA THR A 5 -12.90 -15.50 21.82
C THR A 5 -11.48 -15.11 21.44
N SER A 6 -10.46 -15.69 22.10
CA SER A 6 -9.07 -15.41 21.79
C SER A 6 -8.69 -16.19 20.53
N ARG A 7 -8.98 -15.59 19.36
CA ARG A 7 -8.40 -16.05 18.10
C ARG A 7 -6.92 -15.66 18.10
N SER A 8 -6.05 -16.61 17.77
CA SER A 8 -4.62 -16.35 17.67
C SER A 8 -4.27 -15.91 16.25
N ASP A 9 -3.48 -14.86 16.13
CA ASP A 9 -2.92 -14.40 14.85
C ASP A 9 -1.92 -15.39 14.25
N ALA A 10 -1.46 -16.39 15.02
CA ALA A 10 -0.54 -17.42 14.56
C ALA A 10 -1.11 -18.27 13.41
N PHE A 11 -2.44 -18.36 13.30
CA PHE A 11 -3.11 -19.13 12.25
C PHE A 11 -3.53 -18.28 11.04
N VAL A 12 -3.16 -17.00 11.01
CA VAL A 12 -3.43 -16.15 9.86
C VAL A 12 -2.50 -16.52 8.71
N ASP A 13 -3.09 -16.90 7.58
CA ASP A 13 -2.38 -17.08 6.32
C ASP A 13 -1.93 -15.70 5.78
N LYS A 14 -0.76 -15.26 6.24
CA LYS A 14 -0.20 -13.95 5.89
C LYS A 14 0.00 -13.76 4.38
N PRO A 15 0.58 -14.73 3.62
CA PRO A 15 0.72 -14.59 2.17
C PRO A 15 -0.61 -14.36 1.46
N ARG A 16 -1.64 -15.16 1.79
CA ARG A 16 -2.97 -14.99 1.21
C ARG A 16 -3.59 -13.64 1.57
N LEU A 17 -3.47 -13.21 2.83
CA LEU A 17 -3.97 -11.92 3.27
C LEU A 17 -3.30 -10.76 2.55
N LEU A 18 -1.97 -10.79 2.38
CA LEU A 18 -1.22 -9.75 1.67
C LEU A 18 -1.63 -9.63 0.19
N GLU A 19 -1.95 -10.74 -0.46
CA GLU A 19 -2.43 -10.74 -1.85
C GLU A 19 -3.83 -10.11 -1.96
N GLU A 20 -4.75 -10.42 -1.05
CA GLU A 20 -6.08 -9.79 -1.05
C GLU A 20 -5.99 -8.28 -0.72
N LEU A 21 -5.10 -7.91 0.21
CA LEU A 21 -4.82 -6.51 0.52
C LEU A 21 -4.25 -5.76 -0.69
N ARG A 22 -3.35 -6.38 -1.47
CA ARG A 22 -2.83 -5.82 -2.72
C ARG A 22 -3.96 -5.53 -3.71
N ARG A 23 -4.81 -6.52 -3.97
CA ARG A 23 -5.93 -6.38 -4.93
C ARG A 23 -6.91 -5.29 -4.52
N CYS A 24 -7.23 -5.22 -3.23
CA CYS A 24 -8.10 -4.20 -2.68
C CYS A 24 -7.49 -2.80 -2.85
N ARG A 25 -6.20 -2.64 -2.48
CA ARG A 25 -5.46 -1.39 -2.64
C ARG A 25 -5.44 -0.92 -4.10
N GLU A 26 -5.14 -1.82 -5.03
CA GLU A 26 -5.12 -1.50 -6.45
C GLU A 26 -6.51 -1.09 -6.97
N ALA A 27 -7.57 -1.76 -6.54
CA ALA A 27 -8.93 -1.39 -6.90
C ALA A 27 -9.29 0.02 -6.40
N LEU A 28 -8.91 0.35 -5.16
CA LEU A 28 -9.11 1.68 -4.59
C LEU A 28 -8.34 2.75 -5.35
N ILE A 29 -7.06 2.50 -5.68
CA ILE A 29 -6.24 3.45 -6.45
C ILE A 29 -6.83 3.67 -7.86
N ARG A 30 -7.26 2.61 -8.54
CA ARG A 30 -7.90 2.71 -9.87
C ARG A 30 -9.17 3.55 -9.83
N GLU A 31 -10.03 3.36 -8.84
CA GLU A 31 -11.25 4.16 -8.73
C GLU A 31 -10.97 5.57 -8.20
N GLN A 32 -9.97 5.75 -7.33
CA GLN A 32 -9.58 7.05 -6.81
C GLN A 32 -9.13 8.01 -7.92
N ALA A 33 -8.51 7.49 -8.99
CA ALA A 33 -8.18 8.27 -10.18
C ALA A 33 -9.40 8.87 -10.91
N ARG A 34 -10.61 8.35 -10.65
CA ARG A 34 -11.88 8.84 -11.20
C ARG A 34 -12.68 9.68 -10.22
N MET A 35 -12.26 9.71 -8.94
CA MET A 35 -12.93 10.48 -7.90
C MET A 35 -12.58 11.96 -8.01
N ARG A 36 -13.49 12.82 -7.52
CA ARG A 36 -13.19 14.24 -7.34
C ARG A 36 -12.05 14.39 -6.33
N VAL A 37 -10.92 14.94 -6.78
CA VAL A 37 -9.78 15.27 -5.91
C VAL A 37 -10.23 16.21 -4.79
N GLY A 38 -9.85 15.89 -3.56
CA GLY A 38 -10.27 16.63 -2.37
C GLY A 38 -11.74 16.43 -1.98
N GLY A 39 -12.46 15.51 -2.62
CA GLY A 39 -13.81 15.13 -2.23
C GLY A 39 -13.84 14.14 -1.05
N PRO A 40 -14.98 14.02 -0.34
CA PRO A 40 -15.11 13.09 0.79
C PRO A 40 -14.79 11.62 0.42
N LEU A 41 -15.21 11.19 -0.76
CA LEU A 41 -14.94 9.83 -1.25
C LEU A 41 -13.45 9.61 -1.55
N TYR A 42 -12.79 10.62 -2.12
CA TYR A 42 -11.35 10.60 -2.38
C TYR A 42 -10.55 10.46 -1.08
N TYR A 43 -10.88 11.25 -0.05
CA TYR A 43 -10.23 11.15 1.25
C TYR A 43 -10.50 9.82 1.93
N SER A 44 -11.73 9.31 1.84
CA SER A 44 -12.07 7.99 2.38
C SER A 44 -11.25 6.88 1.72
N ALA A 45 -11.11 6.89 0.40
CA ALA A 45 -10.26 5.95 -0.33
C ALA A 45 -8.78 6.06 0.07
N GLN A 46 -8.29 7.29 0.30
CA GLN A 46 -6.95 7.56 0.82
C GLN A 46 -6.74 6.95 2.22
N THR A 47 -7.70 7.14 3.13
CA THR A 47 -7.66 6.58 4.49
C THR A 47 -7.63 5.06 4.48
N VAL A 48 -8.46 4.41 3.66
CA VAL A 48 -8.48 2.95 3.55
C VAL A 48 -7.17 2.42 2.98
N THR A 49 -6.62 3.09 1.96
CA THR A 49 -5.31 2.75 1.38
C THR A 49 -4.20 2.84 2.42
N ALA A 50 -4.18 3.91 3.23
CA ALA A 50 -3.20 4.06 4.32
C ALA A 50 -3.34 2.97 5.40
N ALA A 51 -4.57 2.57 5.73
CA ALA A 51 -4.83 1.48 6.67
C ALA A 51 -4.33 0.13 6.13
N ILE A 52 -4.51 -0.13 4.82
CA ILE A 52 -3.96 -1.32 4.15
C ILE A 52 -2.42 -1.31 4.22
N ASP A 53 -1.78 -0.18 3.92
CA ASP A 53 -0.33 -0.04 3.96
C ASP A 53 0.22 -0.24 5.40
N ALA A 54 -0.48 0.27 6.41
CA ALA A 54 -0.14 0.07 7.82
C ALA A 54 -0.27 -1.41 8.24
N LEU A 55 -1.32 -2.11 7.78
CA LEU A 55 -1.47 -3.54 8.06
C LEU A 55 -0.38 -4.37 7.39
N ALA A 56 0.00 -4.04 6.15
CA ALA A 56 1.12 -4.71 5.49
C ALA A 56 2.46 -4.45 6.17
N LEU A 57 2.71 -3.22 6.66
CA LEU A 57 3.86 -2.90 7.49
C LEU A 57 3.87 -3.77 8.76
N MET A 58 2.75 -3.89 9.47
CA MET A 58 2.65 -4.73 10.66
C MET A 58 2.96 -6.21 10.37
N LEU A 59 2.47 -6.73 9.23
CA LEU A 59 2.64 -8.13 8.86
C LEU A 59 4.05 -8.48 8.36
N THR A 60 4.75 -7.52 7.74
CA THR A 60 6.00 -7.77 6.99
C THR A 60 7.22 -7.05 7.55
N GLY A 61 7.03 -6.07 8.44
CA GLY A 61 8.08 -5.17 8.93
C GLY A 61 8.64 -4.21 7.87
N THR A 62 8.10 -4.22 6.65
CA THR A 62 8.66 -3.46 5.52
C THR A 62 7.79 -2.24 5.23
N HIS A 63 8.39 -1.05 5.34
CA HIS A 63 7.74 0.18 4.86
C HIS A 63 7.57 0.13 3.35
N ASN A 64 6.49 0.73 2.83
CA ASN A 64 6.24 0.81 1.39
C ASN A 64 6.11 -0.56 0.70
N TYR A 65 5.65 -1.60 1.42
CA TYR A 65 5.54 -2.97 0.93
C TYR A 65 4.81 -3.09 -0.43
N PHE A 66 3.72 -2.33 -0.61
CA PHE A 66 2.96 -2.30 -1.87
C PHE A 66 3.41 -1.20 -2.83
N SER A 67 4.27 -0.28 -2.40
CA SER A 67 4.67 0.87 -3.20
C SER A 67 5.79 0.55 -4.16
N THR A 68 6.46 -0.62 -4.08
CA THR A 68 7.60 -0.99 -4.93
C THR A 68 7.24 -0.88 -6.42
N PRO A 69 7.67 0.20 -7.10
CA PRO A 69 7.61 0.27 -8.54
C PRO A 69 8.89 -0.42 -9.05
N LEU A 70 8.75 -1.25 -10.08
CA LEU A 70 9.84 -1.67 -10.96
C LEU A 70 10.85 -0.52 -11.12
N ALA A 71 12.10 -0.71 -10.70
CA ALA A 71 13.24 0.19 -10.85
C ALA A 71 12.88 1.68 -11.01
N SER A 72 13.07 2.47 -9.96
CA SER A 72 13.26 3.92 -10.09
C SER A 72 14.52 4.19 -10.93
N SER A 73 14.44 3.97 -12.24
CA SER A 73 15.37 4.52 -13.23
C SER A 73 14.99 5.98 -13.41
N TRP A 74 15.23 6.78 -12.38
CA TRP A 74 15.57 8.16 -12.66
C TRP A 74 16.84 8.11 -13.51
N PRO A 75 16.85 8.68 -14.73
CA PRO A 75 18.11 8.83 -15.44
C PRO A 75 18.99 9.70 -14.56
N ALA A 76 20.11 9.14 -14.09
CA ALA A 76 21.14 9.92 -13.43
C ALA A 76 21.41 11.15 -14.33
N LYS A 77 21.29 12.36 -13.77
CA LYS A 77 21.59 13.60 -14.49
C LYS A 77 22.97 13.42 -15.12
N ALA A 78 23.04 13.40 -16.44
CA ALA A 78 24.31 13.28 -17.17
C ALA A 78 25.24 14.40 -16.68
N PRO A 79 26.54 14.13 -16.48
CA PRO A 79 27.48 15.17 -16.10
C PRO A 79 27.42 16.27 -17.15
N GLU A 80 27.14 17.48 -16.67
CA GLU A 80 27.13 18.71 -17.46
C GLU A 80 28.52 18.81 -18.10
N ASP A 81 28.56 18.71 -19.43
CA ASP A 81 29.79 18.77 -20.23
C ASP A 81 30.34 20.20 -20.10
N ASP A 82 31.31 20.32 -19.20
CA ASP A 82 32.17 21.49 -19.07
C ASP A 82 32.96 21.62 -20.37
N ARG A 83 32.62 22.64 -21.17
CA ARG A 83 33.52 23.45 -22.02
C ARG A 83 32.75 24.44 -22.91
N PRO A 84 33.39 25.52 -23.41
CA PRO A 84 34.83 25.82 -23.40
C PRO A 84 35.27 26.99 -22.51
#